data_AF-A0A938K8S2-F1
#
_entry.id   AF-A0A938K8S2-F1
#
_cell.length_a   1.000
_cell.length_b   1.000
_cell.length_c   1.000
_cell.angle_alpha   90.00
_cell.angle_beta   90.00
_cell.angle_gamma   90.00
#
_symmetry.space_group_name_H-M   'P 1'
#
loop_
_entity.id
_entity.type
_entity.pdbx_description
1 polymer ?
#
loop_
_entity_poly.entity_id
_entity_poly.type
_entity_poly.pdbx_seq_one_letter_code
_entity_poly.pdbx_strand_id
1 'polypeptide(L)' 'MTTHERPFGRYLEDFVVGDVYRHWPGKTITEADDHLFCMITMNHHPLHTNDWFAQQSVQGRNVVV' A
#
# COMPACT_ATOMS: atom_id res chain seq x y z
N MET A 1 13.50 -5.14 24.02
CA MET A 1 12.74 -5.38 22.78
C MET A 1 11.28 -5.45 23.14
N THR A 2 10.53 -4.39 22.84
CA THR A 2 9.10 -4.30 23.16
C THR A 2 8.29 -4.30 21.87
N THR A 3 7.14 -4.97 21.86
CA THR A 3 6.18 -4.89 20.76
C THR A 3 5.07 -3.92 21.15
N HIS A 4 4.88 -2.87 20.36
CA HIS A 4 3.87 -1.85 20.56
C HIS A 4 2.70 -2.11 19.61
N GLU A 5 1.51 -2.40 20.14
CA GLU A 5 0.35 -2.83 19.35
C GLU A 5 -0.47 -1.69 18.74
N ARG A 6 -0.58 -0.52 19.40
CA ARG A 6 -1.44 0.60 18.95
C ARG A 6 -0.89 1.99 19.31
N PRO A 7 0.36 2.32 18.99
CA PRO A 7 0.89 3.63 19.34
C PRO A 7 0.45 4.71 18.34
N PHE A 8 -0.12 5.80 18.82
CA PHE A 8 -0.36 7.02 18.05
C PHE A 8 0.51 8.15 18.59
N GLY A 9 1.38 8.70 17.74
CA GLY A 9 2.30 9.79 18.11
C GLY A 9 3.40 9.35 19.07
N ARG A 10 4.61 9.88 18.88
CA ARG A 10 5.80 9.66 19.72
C ARG A 10 6.78 10.81 19.56
N TYR A 11 7.61 11.04 20.57
CA TYR A 11 8.79 11.88 20.46
C TYR A 11 10.03 11.06 20.13
N LEU A 12 11.13 11.73 19.79
CA LEU A 12 12.37 11.08 19.37
C LEU A 12 12.93 10.17 20.47
N GLU A 13 12.81 10.61 21.72
CA GLU A 13 13.28 9.92 22.93
C GLU A 13 12.52 8.63 23.26
N ASP A 14 11.33 8.41 22.67
CA ASP A 14 10.51 7.22 22.91
C ASP A 14 10.93 6.00 22.07
N PHE A 15 11.90 6.18 21.15
CA PHE A 15 12.35 5.13 20.25
C PHE A 15 13.53 4.36 20.85
N VAL A 16 13.38 3.05 20.95
CA VAL A 16 14.43 2.14 21.41
C VAL A 16 14.78 1.16 20.29
N VAL A 17 16.09 1.01 20.01
CA VAL A 17 16.56 0.08 18.98
C VAL A 17 16.04 -1.33 19.25
N GLY A 18 15.47 -1.94 18.22
CA GLY A 18 14.88 -3.28 18.26
C GLY A 18 13.40 -3.30 18.62
N ASP A 19 12.76 -2.18 18.94
CA ASP A 19 11.32 -2.16 19.12
C ASP A 19 10.56 -2.49 17.82
N VAL A 20 9.45 -3.19 17.97
CA VAL A 20 8.55 -3.57 16.87
C VAL A 20 7.24 -2.82 17.03
N TYR A 21 6.90 -1.99 16.05
CA TYR A 21 5.66 -1.22 16.03
C TYR A 21 4.69 -1.88 15.06
N ARG A 22 3.57 -2.42 15.57
CA ARG A 22 2.53 -3.04 14.75
C ARG A 22 1.50 -1.98 14.38
N HIS A 23 1.35 -1.73 13.08
CA HIS A 23 0.41 -0.75 12.57
C HIS A 23 -0.97 -1.37 12.32
N TRP A 24 -2.01 -0.64 12.72
CA TRP A 24 -3.41 -1.01 12.54
C TRP A 24 -4.23 0.25 12.18
N PRO A 25 -5.30 0.15 11.38
CA PRO A 25 -5.83 -1.05 10.72
C PRO A 25 -5.07 -1.42 9.45
N GLY A 26 -5.02 -2.73 9.16
CA GLY A 26 -4.71 -3.17 7.80
C GLY A 26 -5.81 -2.71 6.85
N LYS A 27 -5.43 -2.23 5.67
CA LYS A 27 -6.37 -1.81 4.62
C LYS A 27 -6.25 -2.78 3.44
N THR A 28 -7.36 -3.43 3.08
CA THR A 28 -7.45 -4.18 1.82
C THR A 28 -7.37 -3.19 0.67
N ILE A 29 -6.45 -3.42 -0.26
CA ILE A 29 -6.35 -2.62 -1.48
C ILE A 29 -7.37 -3.14 -2.48
N THR A 30 -8.25 -2.24 -2.92
CA THR A 30 -9.23 -2.49 -3.96
C THR A 30 -8.77 -1.87 -5.28
N GLU A 31 -9.41 -2.27 -6.38
CA GLU A 31 -9.17 -1.65 -7.69
C GLU A 31 -9.37 -0.13 -7.68
N ALA A 32 -10.36 0.34 -6.92
CA ALA A 32 -10.63 1.78 -6.79
C ALA A 32 -9.44 2.54 -6.17
N ASP A 33 -8.73 1.94 -5.21
CA ASP A 33 -7.56 2.55 -4.59
C ASP A 33 -6.40 2.66 -5.59
N ASP A 34 -6.16 1.62 -6.39
CA ASP A 34 -5.09 1.57 -7.39
C ASP A 34 -5.35 2.55 -8.55
N HIS A 35 -6.58 2.58 -9.06
CA HIS A 35 -6.99 3.56 -10.07
C HIS A 35 -6.86 4.99 -9.54
N LEU A 36 -7.32 5.25 -8.31
CA LEU A 36 -7.18 6.57 -7.69
C LEU A 36 -5.71 6.96 -7.60
N PHE A 37 -4.86 6.06 -7.11
CA PHE A 37 -3.42 6.30 -7.00
C PHE A 37 -2.80 6.64 -8.36
N CYS A 38 -3.12 5.87 -9.40
CA CYS A 38 -2.64 6.12 -10.75
C CYS A 38 -3.06 7.51 -11.26
N MET A 39 -4.31 7.92 -11.02
CA MET A 39 -4.81 9.21 -11.47
C MET A 39 -4.19 10.39 -10.72
N ILE A 40 -3.98 10.29 -9.40
CA ILE A 40 -3.38 11.40 -8.62
C ILE A 40 -1.87 11.52 -8.80
N THR A 41 -1.20 10.44 -9.23
CA THR A 41 0.25 10.41 -9.52
C THR A 41 0.58 10.50 -11.02
N MET A 42 -0.44 10.58 -11.88
CA MET A 42 -0.31 10.58 -13.34
C MET A 42 0.39 9.33 -13.90
N ASN A 43 0.19 8.16 -13.27
CA ASN A 43 0.59 6.90 -13.86
C ASN A 43 -0.43 6.46 -14.93
N HIS A 44 -0.03 6.60 -16.19
CA HIS A 44 -0.89 6.26 -17.35
C HIS A 44 -0.66 4.85 -17.90
N HIS A 45 0.17 4.02 -17.25
CA HIS A 45 0.46 2.69 -17.79
C HIS A 45 -0.78 1.78 -17.69
N PRO A 46 -1.25 1.20 -18.81
CA PRO A 46 -2.55 0.51 -18.86
C PRO A 46 -2.62 -0.79 -18.05
N LEU A 47 -1.47 -1.33 -17.61
CA LEU A 47 -1.41 -2.49 -16.71
C LEU A 47 -2.13 -2.28 -15.38
N HIS A 48 -2.29 -1.03 -14.94
CA HIS A 48 -2.88 -0.70 -13.64
C HIS A 48 -4.36 -0.31 -13.74
N THR A 49 -4.86 0.03 -14.93
CA THR A 49 -6.18 0.68 -15.09
C THR A 49 -7.06 0.10 -16.19
N ASN A 50 -6.57 -0.90 -16.93
CA ASN A 50 -7.28 -1.49 -18.06
C ASN A 50 -7.22 -3.02 -17.99
N ASP A 51 -8.33 -3.60 -17.55
CA ASP A 51 -8.52 -5.04 -17.42
C ASP A 51 -8.21 -5.80 -18.71
N TRP A 52 -8.65 -5.28 -19.86
CA TRP A 52 -8.43 -5.97 -21.13
C TRP A 52 -6.94 -6.02 -21.48
N PHE A 53 -6.22 -4.93 -21.26
CA PHE A 53 -4.77 -4.88 -21.47
C PHE A 53 -4.07 -5.80 -20.45
N ALA A 54 -4.47 -5.75 -19.19
CA ALA A 54 -3.84 -6.51 -18.13
C ALA A 54 -4.07 -8.03 -18.25
N GLN A 55 -5.19 -8.47 -18.83
CA GLN A 55 -5.43 -9.88 -19.18
C GLN A 55 -4.41 -10.44 -20.18
N GLN A 56 -3.80 -9.59 -21.00
CA GLN A 56 -2.75 -9.99 -21.94
C GLN A 56 -1.35 -10.01 -21.28
N SER A 57 -1.23 -9.55 -20.04
CA SER A 57 0.02 -9.55 -19.28
C SER A 57 0.29 -10.90 -18.61
N VAL A 58 1.51 -11.09 -18.10
CA VAL A 58 1.88 -12.31 -17.36
C VAL A 58 1.09 -12.49 -16.06
N GLN A 59 0.55 -11.40 -15.50
CA GLN A 59 -0.26 -11.42 -14.29
C GLN A 59 -1.75 -11.73 -14.60
N GLY A 60 -2.20 -11.50 -15.83
CA GLY A 60 -3.57 -11.75 -16.28
C GLY A 60 -4.65 -10.88 -15.60
N ARG A 61 -4.26 -9.84 -14.85
CA ARG A 61 -5.13 -8.92 -14.12
C ARG A 61 -4.39 -7.61 -13.82
N ASN A 62 -5.13 -6.55 -13.45
CA ASN A 62 -4.52 -5.30 -13.03
C ASN A 62 -3.55 -5.54 -11.86
N VAL A 63 -2.39 -4.91 -11.93
CA VAL A 63 -1.36 -5.01 -10.90
C VAL A 63 -1.40 -3.73 -10.10
N VAL A 64 -1.50 -3.84 -8.77
CA VAL A 64 -1.41 -2.66 -7.90
C VAL A 64 -0.01 -2.10 -7.95
N VAL A 65 0.12 -0.78 -8.08
CA VAL A 65 1.42 -0.09 -8.08
C VAL A 65 2.00 0.11 -6.67
#